data_AF-A0AAD1DJZ1-F1
#
_entry.id   AF-A0AAD1DJZ1-F1
#
_cell.length_a   1.000
_cell.length_b   1.000
_cell.length_c   1.000
_cell.angle_alpha   90.00
_cell.angle_beta   90.00
_cell.angle_gamma   90.00
#
_symmetry.space_group_name_H-M   'P 1'
#
loop_
_entity.id
_entity.type
_entity.pdbx_description
1 polymer ?
#
loop_
_entity_poly.entity_id
_entity_poly.type
_entity_poly.pdbx_seq_one_letter_code
_entity_poly.pdbx_strand_id
1 'polypeptide(L)'
;MNIGVAMKFWGGGRGSIESFVAGYNSCRADTIRAQSELEREQIRQEHAEWSQSTFGNVGPIGPLKHLSKEALEAAAEPGDLSEWADMQFLLWDAQRRAGITDEQITQAMIEKLAVNKQREWPEPKDGESRLHIKEQPALVIPDEISLEKVAEMTAARGAEYSIRDGIIAAKWWNACRAAMLAATPQEVPDGK
;
A
#
# COMPACT_ATOMS: atom_id res chain seq x y z
N MET A 1 -20.71 31.88 -14.65
CA MET A 1 -22.16 32.10 -14.53
C MET A 1 -22.39 33.38 -13.71
N ASN A 2 -22.96 34.44 -14.30
CA ASN A 2 -23.17 35.72 -13.60
C ASN A 2 -24.40 35.66 -12.66
N ILE A 3 -24.41 36.51 -11.62
CA ILE A 3 -25.49 36.61 -10.61
C ILE A 3 -26.90 36.63 -11.24
N GLY A 4 -27.06 37.33 -12.38
CA GLY A 4 -28.34 37.41 -13.08
C GLY A 4 -28.87 36.09 -13.65
N VAL A 5 -28.00 35.10 -13.90
CA VAL A 5 -28.41 33.76 -14.40
C VAL A 5 -28.83 32.87 -13.24
N ALA A 6 -28.14 32.97 -12.08
CA ALA A 6 -28.49 32.23 -10.87
C ALA A 6 -29.87 32.65 -10.32
N MET A 7 -30.23 33.94 -10.40
CA MET A 7 -31.55 34.42 -9.99
C MET A 7 -32.71 33.87 -10.84
N LYS A 8 -32.50 33.56 -12.13
CA LYS A 8 -33.56 33.02 -13.00
C LYS A 8 -33.89 31.55 -12.74
N PHE A 9 -32.94 30.76 -12.23
CA PHE A 9 -33.17 29.37 -11.83
C PHE A 9 -33.72 29.22 -10.41
N TRP A 10 -33.71 30.29 -9.61
CA TRP A 10 -34.36 30.34 -8.30
C TRP A 10 -35.87 30.52 -8.47
N GLY A 11 -36.56 29.42 -8.79
CA GLY A 11 -38.02 29.35 -8.91
C GLY A 11 -38.74 29.59 -7.58
N GLY A 12 -38.73 30.82 -7.07
CA GLY A 12 -39.60 31.27 -5.98
C GLY A 12 -39.45 30.54 -4.64
N GLY A 13 -38.29 29.95 -4.34
CA GLY A 13 -38.05 29.20 -3.10
C GLY A 13 -37.89 30.10 -1.88
N ARG A 14 -38.67 29.82 -0.83
CA ARG A 14 -38.51 30.38 0.53
C ARG A 14 -37.10 30.02 1.07
N GLY A 15 -36.22 30.99 1.20
CA GLY A 15 -34.89 30.84 1.79
C GLY A 15 -34.23 32.18 2.10
N SER A 16 -33.39 32.25 3.16
CA SER A 16 -32.64 33.46 3.52
C SER A 16 -31.54 33.76 2.49
N ILE A 17 -31.05 35.00 2.45
CA ILE A 17 -29.87 35.39 1.64
C ILE A 17 -28.70 34.43 1.87
N GLU A 18 -28.53 33.93 3.10
CA GLU A 18 -27.48 32.97 3.47
C GLU A 18 -27.60 31.64 2.70
N SER A 19 -28.82 31.11 2.54
CA SER A 19 -29.05 29.87 1.78
C SER A 19 -28.71 30.02 0.29
N PHE A 20 -28.98 31.20 -0.29
CA PHE A 20 -28.61 31.52 -1.66
C PHE A 20 -27.08 31.63 -1.83
N VAL A 21 -26.43 32.34 -0.91
CA VAL A 21 -24.96 32.50 -0.92
C VAL A 21 -24.27 31.13 -0.74
N ALA A 22 -24.79 30.27 0.13
CA ALA A 22 -24.29 28.91 0.31
C ALA A 22 -24.41 28.08 -0.98
N GLY A 23 -25.58 28.10 -1.63
CA GLY A 23 -25.80 27.39 -2.89
C GLY A 23 -24.90 27.90 -4.02
N TYR A 24 -24.73 29.22 -4.14
CA TYR A 24 -23.82 29.83 -5.11
C TYR A 24 -22.36 29.41 -4.89
N ASN A 25 -21.89 29.45 -3.64
CA ASN A 25 -20.52 29.05 -3.31
C ASN A 25 -20.27 27.56 -3.59
N SER A 26 -21.24 26.68 -3.32
CA SER A 26 -21.13 25.26 -3.67
C SER A 26 -20.99 25.06 -5.18
N CYS A 27 -21.89 25.65 -5.97
CA CYS A 27 -21.85 25.53 -7.44
C CYS A 27 -20.54 26.10 -8.03
N ARG A 28 -20.07 27.23 -7.48
CA ARG A 28 -18.78 27.82 -7.88
C ARG A 28 -17.61 26.89 -7.55
N ALA A 29 -17.60 26.28 -6.36
CA ALA A 29 -16.55 25.35 -5.96
C ALA A 29 -16.51 24.10 -6.85
N ASP A 30 -17.68 23.56 -7.19
CA ASP A 30 -17.77 22.40 -8.09
C ASP A 30 -17.30 22.75 -9.51
N THR A 31 -17.61 23.96 -9.99
CA THR A 31 -17.12 24.45 -11.28
C THR A 31 -15.59 24.57 -11.30
N ILE A 32 -15.00 25.16 -10.25
CA ILE A 32 -13.54 25.31 -10.14
C ILE A 32 -12.86 23.93 -10.08
N ARG A 33 -13.44 22.98 -9.33
CA ARG A 33 -12.92 21.61 -9.26
C ARG A 33 -12.93 20.94 -10.63
N ALA A 34 -14.06 20.99 -11.33
CA ALA A 34 -14.18 20.43 -12.68
C ALA A 34 -13.20 21.05 -13.67
N GLN A 35 -12.94 22.36 -13.57
CA GLN A 35 -11.92 23.03 -14.37
C GLN A 35 -10.51 22.53 -14.06
N SER A 36 -10.16 22.40 -12.78
CA SER A 36 -8.84 21.89 -12.38
C SER A 36 -8.63 20.42 -12.77
N GLU A 37 -9.69 19.61 -12.75
CA GLU A 37 -9.65 18.21 -13.20
C GLU A 37 -9.38 18.13 -14.72
N LEU A 38 -10.05 18.98 -15.50
CA LEU A 38 -9.85 19.06 -16.95
C LEU A 38 -8.42 19.49 -17.30
N GLU A 39 -7.90 20.51 -16.63
CA GLU A 39 -6.53 20.99 -16.84
C GLU A 39 -5.49 19.91 -16.48
N ARG A 40 -5.68 19.22 -15.35
CA ARG A 40 -4.81 18.12 -14.93
C ARG A 40 -4.83 16.96 -15.92
N GLU A 41 -5.98 16.65 -16.50
CA GLU A 41 -6.09 15.62 -17.52
C GLU A 41 -5.40 16.02 -18.83
N GLN A 42 -5.56 17.27 -19.26
CA GLN A 42 -4.85 17.79 -20.43
C GLN A 42 -3.33 17.68 -20.25
N ILE A 43 -2.80 18.13 -19.11
CA ILE A 43 -1.37 18.04 -18.78
C ILE A 43 -0.90 16.58 -18.80
N ARG A 44 -1.70 15.64 -18.27
CA ARG A 44 -1.37 14.21 -18.29
C ARG A 44 -1.24 13.67 -19.72
N GLN A 45 -2.15 14.05 -20.62
CA GLN A 45 -2.12 13.63 -22.02
C GLN A 45 -0.92 14.22 -22.77
N GLU A 46 -0.66 15.52 -22.62
CA GLU A 46 0.51 16.18 -23.21
C GLU A 46 1.82 15.53 -22.75
N HIS A 47 1.92 15.23 -21.45
CA HIS A 47 3.07 14.51 -20.90
C HIS A 47 3.20 13.10 -21.49
N ALA A 48 2.09 12.35 -21.63
CA ALA A 48 2.11 11.02 -22.21
C ALA A 48 2.58 11.01 -23.67
N GLU A 49 2.12 11.97 -24.47
CA GLU A 49 2.53 12.16 -25.88
C GLU A 49 4.02 12.53 -25.98
N TRP A 50 4.48 13.48 -25.17
CA TRP A 50 5.88 13.85 -25.11
C TRP A 50 6.78 12.68 -24.66
N SER A 51 6.42 11.96 -23.61
CA SER A 51 7.19 10.82 -23.11
C SER A 51 7.22 9.67 -24.13
N GLN A 52 6.11 9.44 -24.85
CA GLN A 52 6.05 8.43 -25.91
C GLN A 52 6.93 8.81 -27.10
N SER A 53 6.93 10.07 -27.54
CA SER A 53 7.76 10.53 -28.66
C SER A 53 9.25 10.58 -28.31
N THR A 54 9.59 10.91 -27.06
CA THR A 54 10.98 11.05 -26.60
C THR A 54 11.63 9.71 -26.27
N PHE A 55 10.94 8.87 -25.50
CA PHE A 55 11.52 7.63 -24.97
C PHE A 55 11.04 6.37 -25.70
N GLY A 56 10.06 6.50 -26.59
CA GLY A 56 9.49 5.38 -27.34
C GLY A 56 8.69 4.40 -26.48
N ASN A 57 8.53 3.18 -27.00
CA ASN A 57 7.74 2.12 -26.38
C ASN A 57 8.56 1.33 -25.35
N VAL A 58 8.82 1.96 -24.19
CA VAL A 58 9.44 1.31 -23.02
C VAL A 58 8.41 0.96 -21.95
N GLY A 59 8.72 -0.02 -21.12
CA GLY A 59 7.86 -0.48 -20.02
C GLY A 59 7.93 0.41 -18.75
N PRO A 60 7.15 0.09 -17.72
CA PRO A 60 6.96 0.94 -16.54
C PRO A 60 8.16 0.98 -15.57
N ILE A 61 9.12 0.04 -15.70
CA ILE A 61 10.23 -0.11 -14.75
C ILE A 61 11.16 1.12 -14.74
N GLY A 62 11.40 1.73 -15.90
CA GLY A 62 12.25 2.92 -16.01
C GLY A 62 11.73 4.10 -15.19
N PRO A 63 10.49 4.56 -15.45
CA PRO A 63 9.85 5.60 -14.66
C PRO A 63 9.77 5.29 -13.16
N LEU A 64 9.50 4.04 -12.77
CA LEU A 64 9.48 3.65 -11.34
C LEU A 64 10.85 3.74 -10.66
N LYS A 65 11.93 3.39 -11.37
CA LYS A 65 13.29 3.57 -10.85
C LYS A 65 13.63 5.06 -10.72
N HIS A 66 13.20 5.88 -11.67
CA HIS A 66 13.39 7.32 -11.61
C HIS A 66 12.58 7.93 -10.46
N LEU A 67 11.32 7.54 -10.29
CA LEU A 67 10.45 8.01 -9.20
C LEU A 67 11.09 7.82 -7.82
N SER A 68 11.86 6.74 -7.63
CA SER A 68 12.57 6.50 -6.36
C SER A 68 13.68 7.53 -6.07
N LYS A 69 14.25 8.15 -7.10
CA LYS A 69 15.23 9.23 -6.99
C LYS A 69 14.54 10.56 -6.70
N GLU A 70 13.49 10.90 -7.44
CA GLU A 70 12.77 12.17 -7.22
C GLU A 70 12.09 12.21 -5.86
N ALA A 71 11.69 11.04 -5.32
CA ALA A 71 11.21 10.96 -3.95
C ALA A 71 12.28 11.34 -2.91
N LEU A 72 13.56 11.08 -3.18
CA LEU A 72 14.67 11.50 -2.32
C LEU A 72 14.98 12.99 -2.51
N GLU A 73 14.90 13.50 -3.73
CA GLU A 73 15.10 14.93 -4.04
C GLU A 73 13.98 15.77 -3.39
N ALA A 74 12.71 15.38 -3.55
CA ALA A 74 11.57 15.98 -2.86
C ALA A 74 11.67 15.89 -1.32
N ALA A 75 12.24 14.82 -0.78
CA ALA A 75 12.44 14.69 0.66
C ALA A 75 13.55 15.62 1.19
N ALA A 76 14.56 15.92 0.36
CA ALA A 76 15.62 16.87 0.71
C ALA A 76 15.12 18.32 0.62
N GLU A 77 14.28 18.64 -0.37
CA GLU A 77 13.74 19.98 -0.61
C GLU A 77 12.21 19.96 -0.73
N PRO A 78 11.47 19.71 0.38
CA PRO A 78 10.01 19.55 0.33
C PRO A 78 9.25 20.81 -0.10
N GLY A 79 9.91 21.97 -0.10
CA GLY A 79 9.37 23.23 -0.59
C GLY A 79 9.53 23.44 -2.11
N ASP A 80 10.33 22.62 -2.79
CA ASP A 80 10.45 22.71 -4.24
C ASP A 80 9.30 21.96 -4.93
N LEU A 81 8.43 22.70 -5.60
CA LEU A 81 7.27 22.14 -6.29
C LEU A 81 7.65 21.36 -7.56
N SER A 82 8.84 21.57 -8.14
CA SER A 82 9.31 20.79 -9.30
C SER A 82 9.38 19.31 -8.96
N GLU A 83 10.00 18.98 -7.83
CA GLU A 83 10.23 17.59 -7.42
C GLU A 83 8.91 16.83 -7.19
N TRP A 84 7.89 17.52 -6.68
CA TRP A 84 6.54 16.95 -6.56
C TRP A 84 5.89 16.72 -7.93
N ALA A 85 6.11 17.64 -8.88
CA ALA A 85 5.62 17.49 -10.25
C ALA A 85 6.31 16.32 -10.96
N ASP A 86 7.62 16.15 -10.79
CA ASP A 86 8.37 15.02 -11.36
C ASP A 86 7.87 13.67 -10.82
N MET A 87 7.61 13.57 -9.51
CA MET A 87 6.96 12.39 -8.95
C MET A 87 5.59 12.10 -9.60
N GLN A 88 4.78 13.14 -9.83
CA GLN A 88 3.46 12.98 -10.43
C GLN A 88 3.54 12.52 -11.89
N PHE A 89 4.46 13.10 -12.68
CA PHE A 89 4.69 12.73 -14.07
C PHE A 89 5.20 11.30 -14.20
N LEU A 90 6.17 10.92 -13.37
CA LEU A 90 6.75 9.57 -13.39
C LEU A 90 5.74 8.50 -12.96
N LEU A 91 4.88 8.79 -11.98
CA LEU A 91 3.81 7.87 -11.57
C LEU A 91 2.78 7.67 -12.70
N TRP A 92 2.34 8.74 -13.34
CA TRP A 92 1.43 8.65 -14.49
C TRP A 92 2.06 7.88 -15.66
N ASP A 93 3.34 8.11 -15.93
CA ASP A 93 4.08 7.42 -16.98
C ASP A 93 4.18 5.91 -16.72
N ALA A 94 4.47 5.54 -15.47
CA ALA A 94 4.51 4.15 -15.05
C ALA A 94 3.13 3.49 -15.20
N GLN A 95 2.06 4.15 -14.76
CA GLN A 95 0.69 3.63 -14.86
C GLN A 95 0.27 3.38 -16.30
N ARG A 96 0.43 4.37 -17.19
CA ARG A 96 0.04 4.22 -18.60
C ARG A 96 0.85 3.12 -19.30
N ARG A 97 2.16 3.01 -19.01
CA ARG A 97 3.04 2.00 -19.60
C ARG A 97 2.77 0.59 -19.07
N ALA A 98 2.19 0.48 -17.88
CA ALA A 98 1.69 -0.77 -17.32
C ALA A 98 0.26 -1.12 -17.81
N GLY A 99 -0.40 -0.23 -18.56
CA GLY A 99 -1.78 -0.42 -19.00
C GLY A 99 -2.80 -0.33 -17.85
N ILE A 100 -2.44 0.33 -16.75
CA ILE A 100 -3.32 0.52 -15.59
C ILE A 100 -4.29 1.66 -15.89
N THR A 101 -5.59 1.38 -15.81
CA THR A 101 -6.63 2.41 -16.01
C THR A 101 -6.94 3.18 -14.73
N ASP A 102 -7.54 4.36 -14.88
CA ASP A 102 -7.95 5.19 -13.75
C ASP A 102 -8.96 4.48 -12.85
N GLU A 103 -9.85 3.66 -13.42
CA GLU A 103 -10.80 2.84 -12.67
C GLU A 103 -10.07 1.76 -11.84
N GLN A 104 -9.08 1.09 -12.45
CA GLN A 104 -8.33 0.02 -11.78
C GLN A 104 -7.53 0.56 -10.60
N ILE A 105 -6.79 1.67 -10.78
CA ILE A 105 -6.02 2.25 -9.68
C ILE A 105 -6.93 2.84 -8.61
N THR A 106 -8.05 3.47 -9.00
CA THR A 106 -9.02 4.02 -8.04
C THR A 106 -9.61 2.93 -7.16
N GLN A 107 -10.03 1.81 -7.76
CA GLN A 107 -10.55 0.66 -7.01
C GLN A 107 -9.48 0.08 -6.08
N ALA A 108 -8.25 -0.10 -6.57
CA ALA A 108 -7.13 -0.55 -5.75
C ALA A 108 -6.82 0.40 -4.58
N MET A 109 -6.92 1.72 -4.79
CA MET A 109 -6.76 2.73 -3.74
C MET A 109 -7.86 2.64 -2.68
N ILE A 110 -9.13 2.46 -3.09
CA ILE A 110 -10.27 2.30 -2.16
C ILE A 110 -10.05 1.07 -1.27
N GLU A 111 -9.74 -0.08 -1.88
CA GLU A 111 -9.49 -1.34 -1.16
C GLU A 111 -8.28 -1.22 -0.24
N LYS A 112 -7.19 -0.63 -0.75
CA LYS A 112 -5.95 -0.45 0.03
C LYS A 112 -6.16 0.49 1.22
N LEU A 113 -6.96 1.55 1.06
CA LEU A 113 -7.30 2.47 2.13
C LEU A 113 -8.12 1.77 3.22
N ALA A 114 -9.09 0.92 2.85
CA ALA A 114 -9.86 0.14 3.81
C ALA A 114 -8.97 -0.79 4.64
N VAL A 115 -8.03 -1.50 3.99
CA VAL A 115 -7.04 -2.34 4.68
C VAL A 115 -6.13 -1.51 5.59
N ASN A 116 -5.64 -0.35 5.13
CA ASN A 116 -4.74 0.48 5.92
C ASN A 116 -5.41 1.05 7.18
N LYS A 117 -6.72 1.36 7.13
CA LYS A 117 -7.51 1.83 8.28
C LYS A 117 -7.72 0.77 9.36
N GLN A 118 -7.59 -0.52 9.02
CA GLN A 118 -7.75 -1.64 9.96
C GLN A 118 -6.44 -2.06 10.61
N ARG A 119 -5.30 -1.45 10.24
CA ARG A 119 -3.98 -1.80 10.77
C ARG A 119 -3.66 -1.00 12.02
N GLU A 120 -2.81 -1.58 12.85
CA GLU A 120 -2.12 -0.87 13.91
C GLU A 120 -0.87 -0.18 13.36
N TRP A 121 -0.66 1.05 13.82
CA TRP A 121 0.42 1.92 13.37
C TRP A 121 1.23 2.40 14.58
N PRO A 122 2.56 2.47 14.47
CA PRO A 122 3.39 3.03 15.52
C PRO A 122 3.14 4.53 15.68
N GLU A 123 3.51 5.05 16.86
CA GLU A 123 3.42 6.47 17.21
C GLU A 123 4.10 7.39 16.17
N PRO A 124 3.58 8.60 15.97
CA PRO A 124 4.19 9.59 15.10
C PRO A 124 5.62 9.97 15.40
N LYS A 125 6.46 9.85 14.36
CA LYS A 125 7.80 10.43 14.28
C LYS A 125 7.92 11.21 12.98
N ASP A 126 8.44 12.42 13.10
CA ASP A 126 8.68 13.29 11.95
C ASP A 126 9.90 12.78 11.16
N GLY A 127 9.85 12.90 9.83
CA GLY A 127 10.92 12.47 8.92
C GLY A 127 11.15 10.95 8.76
N GLU A 128 10.45 10.08 9.49
CA GLU A 128 10.62 8.61 9.39
C GLU A 128 9.44 7.92 8.68
N SER A 129 9.76 6.94 7.82
CA SER A 129 8.75 6.08 7.19
C SER A 129 8.07 5.19 8.22
N ARG A 130 6.73 5.12 8.21
CA ARG A 130 5.99 4.22 9.08
C ARG A 130 5.67 2.90 8.40
N LEU A 131 6.09 1.82 9.04
CA LEU A 131 5.71 0.49 8.66
C LEU A 131 4.59 0.02 9.60
N HIS A 132 3.57 -0.62 9.04
CA HIS A 132 2.52 -1.28 9.82
C HIS A 132 3.13 -2.37 10.69
N ILE A 133 2.60 -2.53 11.90
CA ILE A 133 2.98 -3.64 12.78
C ILE A 133 2.42 -4.91 12.13
N LYS A 134 3.31 -5.80 11.69
CA LYS A 134 2.92 -7.18 11.37
C LYS A 134 2.98 -7.93 12.69
N GLU A 135 1.87 -8.48 13.15
CA GLU A 135 1.94 -9.56 14.14
C GLU A 135 2.90 -10.60 13.56
N GLN A 136 4.04 -10.82 14.22
CA GLN A 136 4.84 -11.98 13.89
C GLN A 136 3.92 -13.18 14.16
N PRO A 137 3.71 -14.09 13.18
CA PRO A 137 3.02 -15.32 13.49
C PRO A 137 3.75 -15.93 14.68
N ALA A 138 3.03 -16.21 15.76
CA ALA A 138 3.60 -16.91 16.90
C ALA A 138 4.41 -18.08 16.35
N LEU A 139 5.68 -18.18 16.75
CA LEU A 139 6.55 -19.26 16.29
C LEU A 139 5.84 -20.57 16.67
N VAL A 140 5.24 -21.28 15.71
CA VAL A 140 4.57 -22.55 15.98
C VAL A 140 5.66 -23.58 16.16
N ILE A 141 6.04 -23.82 17.42
CA ILE A 141 7.03 -24.83 17.78
C ILE A 141 6.36 -26.19 17.65
N PRO A 142 6.79 -27.07 16.73
CA PRO A 142 6.17 -28.38 16.57
C PRO A 142 6.38 -29.27 17.79
N ASP A 143 5.53 -30.28 17.97
CA ASP A 143 5.65 -31.23 19.07
C ASP A 143 6.93 -32.09 18.98
N GLU A 144 7.40 -32.55 20.13
CA GLU A 144 8.51 -33.50 20.22
C GLU A 144 8.10 -34.87 19.67
N ILE A 145 8.97 -35.50 18.88
CA ILE A 145 8.74 -36.86 18.41
C ILE A 145 9.40 -37.84 19.39
N SER A 146 8.58 -38.63 20.08
CA SER A 146 9.05 -39.68 20.98
C SER A 146 9.43 -40.96 20.21
N LEU A 147 10.18 -41.86 20.87
CA LEU A 147 10.56 -43.14 20.28
C LEU A 147 9.35 -44.06 20.05
N GLU A 148 8.35 -43.99 20.93
CA GLU A 148 7.07 -44.68 20.76
C GLU A 148 6.37 -44.20 19.48
N LYS A 149 6.40 -42.89 19.23
CA LYS A 149 5.80 -42.33 18.02
C LYS A 149 6.51 -42.78 16.75
N VAL A 150 7.83 -42.90 16.80
CA VAL A 150 8.62 -43.49 15.69
C VAL A 150 8.20 -44.93 15.44
N ALA A 151 8.07 -45.75 16.50
CA ALA A 151 7.66 -47.14 16.37
C ALA A 151 6.24 -47.27 15.76
N GLU A 152 5.29 -46.43 16.19
CA GLU A 152 3.95 -46.36 15.60
C GLU A 152 3.98 -46.01 14.12
N MET A 153 4.75 -44.98 13.73
CA MET A 153 4.85 -44.51 12.35
C MET A 153 5.49 -45.56 11.44
N THR A 154 6.56 -46.23 11.90
CA THR A 154 7.24 -47.28 11.13
C THR A 154 6.34 -48.51 10.97
N ALA A 155 5.59 -48.89 12.01
CA ALA A 155 4.63 -49.97 11.94
C ALA A 155 3.47 -49.66 10.97
N ALA A 156 2.94 -48.43 11.01
CA ALA A 156 1.84 -47.99 10.16
C ALA A 156 2.21 -47.91 8.67
N ARG A 157 3.49 -47.65 8.34
CA ARG A 157 3.98 -47.58 6.96
C ARG A 157 4.54 -48.90 6.43
N GLY A 158 4.30 -50.02 7.12
CA GLY A 158 4.63 -51.35 6.61
C GLY A 158 6.11 -51.56 6.27
N ALA A 159 7.03 -50.99 7.07
CA ALA A 159 8.48 -51.08 6.88
C ALA A 159 9.05 -50.38 5.64
N GLU A 160 8.36 -49.36 5.11
CA GLU A 160 8.88 -48.49 4.03
C GLU A 160 10.24 -47.85 4.37
N TYR A 161 10.50 -47.61 5.66
CA TYR A 161 11.79 -47.13 6.18
C TYR A 161 12.19 -47.94 7.42
N SER A 162 13.48 -48.09 7.68
CA SER A 162 13.95 -48.83 8.85
C SER A 162 13.68 -48.05 10.14
N ILE A 163 13.49 -48.76 11.26
CA ILE A 163 13.35 -48.14 12.59
C ILE A 163 14.57 -47.25 12.91
N ARG A 164 15.77 -47.64 12.44
CA ARG A 164 16.99 -46.84 12.60
C ARG A 164 16.87 -45.48 11.90
N ASP A 165 16.33 -45.44 10.68
CA ASP A 165 16.16 -44.19 9.94
C ASP A 165 15.12 -43.29 10.59
N GLY A 166 14.03 -43.88 11.11
CA GLY A 166 13.02 -43.16 11.89
C GLY A 166 13.59 -42.52 13.16
N ILE A 167 14.45 -43.23 13.89
CA ILE A 167 15.12 -42.70 15.09
C ILE A 167 16.06 -41.54 14.73
N ILE A 168 16.82 -41.67 13.63
CA ILE A 168 17.72 -40.60 13.17
C ILE A 168 16.90 -39.36 12.80
N ALA A 169 15.82 -39.52 12.04
CA ALA A 169 14.93 -38.42 11.68
C ALA A 169 14.30 -37.73 12.89
N ALA A 170 13.85 -38.49 13.90
CA ALA A 170 13.30 -37.94 15.13
C ALA A 170 14.34 -37.15 15.94
N LYS A 171 15.60 -37.61 16.01
CA LYS A 171 16.69 -36.87 16.65
C LYS A 171 16.95 -35.52 15.95
N TRP A 172 16.99 -35.52 14.63
CA TRP A 172 17.14 -34.30 13.84
C TRP A 172 15.97 -33.34 14.06
N TRP A 173 14.73 -33.84 14.03
CA TRP A 173 13.53 -33.06 14.30
C TRP A 173 13.57 -32.41 15.69
N ASN A 174 13.86 -33.19 16.73
CA ASN A 174 13.93 -32.70 18.11
C ASN A 174 15.08 -31.70 18.31
N ALA A 175 16.20 -31.85 17.58
CA ALA A 175 17.29 -30.87 17.59
C ALA A 175 16.89 -29.54 16.94
N CYS A 176 16.21 -29.59 15.78
CA CYS A 176 15.65 -28.39 15.14
C CYS A 176 14.63 -27.69 16.04
N ARG A 177 13.75 -28.46 16.69
CA ARG A 177 12.79 -27.97 17.68
C ARG A 177 13.48 -27.28 18.86
N ALA A 178 14.55 -27.87 19.41
CA ALA A 178 15.31 -27.29 20.50
C ALA A 178 15.99 -25.96 20.09
N ALA A 179 16.48 -25.85 18.85
CA ALA A 179 17.01 -24.60 18.32
C ALA A 179 15.92 -23.51 18.18
N MET A 180 14.71 -23.88 17.74
CA MET A 180 13.56 -22.97 17.68
C MET A 180 13.15 -22.45 19.07
N LEU A 181 13.14 -23.32 20.08
CA LEU A 181 12.90 -22.94 21.49
C LEU A 181 13.98 -21.98 22.00
N ALA A 182 15.26 -22.23 21.71
CA ALA A 182 16.36 -21.38 22.15
C ALA A 182 16.40 -20.00 21.47
N ALA A 183 15.83 -19.88 20.27
CA ALA A 183 15.74 -18.62 19.53
C ALA A 183 14.53 -17.75 19.95
N THR A 184 13.67 -18.24 20.83
CA THR A 184 12.53 -17.47 21.34
C THR A 184 13.04 -16.48 22.40
N PRO A 185 12.74 -15.17 22.31
CA PRO A 185 13.19 -14.20 23.32
C PRO A 185 12.68 -14.60 24.70
N GLN A 186 13.57 -14.79 25.67
CA GLN A 186 13.15 -14.98 27.07
C GLN A 186 12.66 -13.65 27.64
N GLU A 187 11.44 -13.62 28.16
CA GLU A 187 10.97 -12.51 28.99
C GLU A 187 11.93 -12.34 30.17
N VAL A 188 12.51 -11.14 30.28
CA VAL A 188 13.30 -10.75 31.44
C VAL A 188 12.34 -10.65 32.62
N PRO A 189 12.56 -11.34 33.75
CA PRO A 189 11.65 -11.24 34.89
C PRO A 189 11.70 -9.82 35.44
N ASP A 190 10.54 -9.16 35.51
CA ASP A 190 10.39 -7.88 36.19
C ASP A 190 10.86 -8.03 37.63
N GLY A 191 12.00 -7.40 37.93
CA GLY A 191 12.58 -7.34 39.26
C GLY A 191 11.68 -6.54 40.19
N LYS A 192 11.36 -7.13 41.34
CA LYS A 192 10.89 -6.42 42.54
C LYS A 192 12.02 -5.62 43.18
#